data_AF-A0A0D0N170-F1
#
_entry.id   AF-A0A0D0N170-F1
#
_cell.length_a   1.000
_cell.length_b   1.000
_cell.length_c   1.000
_cell.angle_alpha   90.00
_cell.angle_beta   90.00
_cell.angle_gamma   90.00
#
_symmetry.space_group_name_H-M   'P 1'
#
loop_
_entity.id
_entity.type
_entity.pdbx_description
1 polymer ?
#
loop_
_entity_poly.entity_id
_entity_poly.type
_entity_poly.pdbx_seq_one_letter_code
_entity_poly.pdbx_strand_id
1 'polypeptide(L)'
;MTIAAPTAETRWRCTLCGNLTRFDVTRSSRVIDFVHFDLAGDSKVEETQVLSETVESVRCRWCNAVDQVELVARPGAEESAEGGPAQG
;
A
#
# COMPACT_ATOMS: atom_id res chain seq x y z
N MET A 1 -11.66 -2.60 -12.87
CA MET A 1 -11.92 -2.87 -11.44
C MET A 1 -10.72 -2.37 -10.67
N THR A 2 -10.91 -1.66 -9.57
CA THR A 2 -9.81 -1.21 -8.71
C THR A 2 -9.41 -2.36 -7.79
N ILE A 3 -8.11 -2.68 -7.74
CA ILE A 3 -7.58 -3.72 -6.85
C ILE A 3 -7.50 -3.14 -5.45
N ALA A 4 -8.08 -3.82 -4.46
CA ALA A 4 -8.03 -3.36 -3.08
C ALA A 4 -6.59 -3.42 -2.56
N ALA A 5 -6.07 -2.29 -2.09
CA ALA A 5 -4.75 -2.23 -1.47
C ALA A 5 -4.75 -2.93 -0.09
N PRO A 6 -3.64 -3.56 0.31
CA PRO A 6 -3.52 -4.12 1.66
C PRO A 6 -3.44 -2.99 2.70
N THR A 7 -3.94 -3.29 3.89
CA THR A 7 -3.87 -2.44 5.07
C THR A 7 -2.75 -2.91 6.01
N ALA A 8 -2.65 -2.34 7.22
CA ALA A 8 -1.73 -2.86 8.24
C ALA A 8 -2.13 -4.27 8.71
N GLU A 9 -3.40 -4.62 8.60
CA GLU A 9 -4.02 -5.86 9.08
C GLU A 9 -4.17 -6.92 7.98
N THR A 10 -4.00 -6.53 6.71
CA THR A 10 -4.19 -7.41 5.56
C THR A 10 -2.94 -7.47 4.69
N ARG A 11 -2.89 -8.47 3.81
CA ARG A 11 -1.86 -8.65 2.79
C ARG A 11 -2.46 -9.32 1.56
N TRP A 12 -1.81 -9.19 0.41
CA TRP A 12 -2.21 -9.94 -0.77
C TRP A 12 -1.73 -11.38 -0.73
N ARG A 13 -2.59 -12.29 -1.21
CA ARG A 13 -2.24 -13.65 -1.63
C ARG A 13 -2.52 -13.78 -3.12
N CYS A 14 -1.57 -14.30 -3.89
CA CYS A 14 -1.84 -14.70 -5.27
C CYS A 14 -2.78 -15.91 -5.26
N THR A 15 -3.95 -15.79 -5.88
CA THR A 15 -4.96 -16.86 -5.92
C THR A 15 -4.53 -18.03 -6.80
N LEU A 16 -3.52 -17.85 -7.66
CA LEU A 16 -3.01 -18.89 -8.55
C LEU A 16 -1.92 -19.77 -7.92
N CYS A 17 -0.92 -19.17 -7.26
CA CYS A 17 0.25 -19.91 -6.76
C CYS A 17 0.50 -19.75 -5.26
N GLY A 18 -0.35 -18.99 -4.55
CA GLY A 18 -0.22 -18.79 -3.10
C GLY A 18 0.90 -17.85 -2.65
N ASN A 19 1.60 -17.17 -3.56
CA ASN A 19 2.63 -16.19 -3.18
C ASN A 19 2.03 -15.05 -2.34
N LEU A 20 2.74 -14.65 -1.29
CA LEU A 20 2.29 -13.65 -0.31
C LEU A 20 3.23 -12.45 -0.18
N THR A 21 4.40 -12.48 -0.82
CA THR A 21 5.52 -11.61 -0.41
C THR A 21 6.13 -10.79 -1.53
N ARG A 22 5.87 -11.10 -2.80
CA ARG A 22 6.53 -10.43 -3.94
C ARG A 22 5.56 -10.12 -5.08
N PHE A 23 5.28 -8.85 -5.29
CA PHE A 23 4.41 -8.34 -6.35
C PHE A 23 5.01 -7.09 -6.98
N ASP A 24 4.93 -6.95 -8.30
CA ASP A 24 5.06 -5.64 -8.95
C ASP A 24 3.70 -4.95 -8.85
N VAL A 25 3.69 -3.67 -8.44
CA VAL A 25 2.45 -2.90 -8.23
C VAL A 25 2.53 -1.62 -9.04
N THR A 26 1.53 -1.41 -9.90
CA THR A 26 1.33 -0.12 -10.58
C THR A 26 0.23 0.65 -9.85
N ARG A 27 0.51 1.90 -9.50
CA ARG A 27 -0.44 2.79 -8.82
C ARG A 27 -0.43 4.19 -9.42
N SER A 28 -1.59 4.83 -9.36
CA SER A 28 -1.76 6.27 -9.61
C SER A 28 -2.03 6.99 -8.29
N SER A 29 -1.36 8.12 -8.06
CA SER A 29 -1.52 8.95 -6.86
C SER A 29 -1.84 10.39 -7.26
N ARG A 30 -2.81 11.00 -6.58
CA ARG A 30 -3.09 12.43 -6.65
C ARG A 30 -2.59 13.07 -5.35
N VAL A 31 -1.67 14.02 -5.47
CA VAL A 31 -1.00 14.65 -4.32
C VAL A 31 -0.99 16.17 -4.46
N ILE A 32 -0.85 16.86 -3.33
CA ILE A 32 -0.46 18.27 -3.25
C ILE A 32 0.93 18.29 -2.60
N ASP A 33 1.91 18.87 -3.29
CA ASP A 33 3.26 19.05 -2.76
C ASP A 33 3.49 20.52 -2.39
N PHE A 34 4.02 20.75 -1.20
CA PHE A 34 4.64 22.03 -0.85
C PHE A 34 6.08 22.03 -1.38
N VAL A 35 6.27 22.72 -2.51
CA VAL A 35 7.57 22.81 -3.19
C VAL A 35 8.24 24.12 -2.81
N HIS A 36 9.38 24.03 -2.14
CA HIS A 36 10.23 25.15 -1.83
C HIS A 36 11.33 25.27 -2.88
N PHE A 37 11.48 26.47 -3.42
CA PHE A 37 12.58 26.85 -4.30
C PHE A 37 13.53 27.76 -3.54
N ASP A 38 14.83 27.52 -3.67
CA ASP A 38 15.81 28.49 -3.20
C ASP A 38 15.97 29.66 -4.19
N LEU A 39 16.82 30.63 -3.84
CA LEU A 39 17.06 31.81 -4.68
C LEU A 39 17.83 31.50 -5.98
N ALA A 40 18.54 30.37 -6.04
CA ALA A 40 19.24 29.92 -7.25
C ALA A 40 18.30 29.15 -8.21
N GLY A 41 17.15 28.71 -7.71
CA GLY A 41 16.11 28.02 -8.45
C GLY A 41 16.07 26.50 -8.23
N ASP A 42 16.90 25.95 -7.34
CA ASP A 42 16.85 24.54 -6.98
C ASP A 42 15.61 24.26 -6.15
N SER A 43 14.93 23.14 -6.43
CA SER A 43 13.65 22.80 -5.81
C SER A 43 13.74 21.61 -4.87
N LYS A 44 12.98 21.65 -3.77
CA LYS A 44 12.77 20.53 -2.87
C LYS A 44 11.28 20.44 -2.48
N VAL A 45 10.74 19.23 -2.46
CA VAL A 45 9.44 18.96 -1.82
C VAL A 45 9.65 18.89 -0.30
N GLU A 46 8.99 19.76 0.46
CA GLU A 46 9.09 19.81 1.91
C GLU A 46 7.96 19.04 2.59
N GLU A 47 6.78 19.04 1.98
CA GLU A 47 5.61 18.29 2.44
C GLU A 47 4.83 17.73 1.25
N THR A 48 4.30 16.52 1.40
CA THR A 48 3.40 15.89 0.43
C THR A 48 2.10 15.50 1.13
N GLN A 49 0.99 16.06 0.68
CA GLN A 49 -0.35 15.63 1.07
C GLN A 49 -0.93 14.71 0.00
N VAL A 50 -1.15 13.44 0.33
CA VAL A 50 -1.81 12.49 -0.57
C VAL A 50 -3.33 12.68 -0.51
N LEU A 51 -3.95 13.01 -1.64
CA LEU A 51 -5.40 13.19 -1.75
C LEU A 51 -6.12 11.87 -2.07
N SER A 52 -5.53 11.08 -2.96
CA SER A 52 -6.06 9.77 -3.34
C SER A 52 -4.97 8.88 -3.93
N GLU A 53 -5.12 7.58 -3.74
CA GLU A 53 -4.28 6.56 -4.36
C GLU A 53 -5.15 5.45 -4.94
N THR A 54 -4.78 4.91 -6.09
CA THR A 54 -5.47 3.81 -6.74
C THR A 54 -4.46 2.80 -7.26
N VAL A 55 -4.63 1.54 -6.87
CA VAL A 55 -3.85 0.42 -7.42
C VAL A 55 -4.46 0.02 -8.76
N GLU A 56 -3.64 0.07 -9.80
CA GLU A 56 -4.04 -0.15 -11.19
C GLU A 56 -3.79 -1.59 -11.62
N SER A 57 -2.65 -2.17 -11.23
CA SER A 57 -2.33 -3.58 -11.51
C SER A 57 -1.41 -4.18 -10.45
N VAL A 58 -1.52 -5.49 -10.26
CA VAL A 58 -0.67 -6.27 -9.36
C VAL A 58 -0.20 -7.53 -10.07
N ARG A 59 1.10 -7.65 -10.30
CA ARG A 59 1.71 -8.83 -10.95
C ARG A 59 2.47 -9.66 -9.93
N CYS A 60 2.09 -10.94 -9.80
CA CYS A 60 2.84 -11.88 -8.97
C CYS A 60 4.23 -12.15 -9.57
N ARG A 61 5.29 -11.88 -8.79
CA ARG A 61 6.68 -12.11 -9.22
C ARG A 61 7.09 -13.58 -9.28
N TRP A 62 6.25 -14.47 -8.76
CA TRP A 62 6.54 -15.91 -8.74
C TRP A 62 5.99 -16.62 -9.98
N CYS A 63 4.71 -16.47 -10.26
CA CYS A 63 4.02 -17.18 -11.36
C CYS A 63 3.61 -16.27 -12.52
N ASN A 64 3.89 -14.97 -12.44
CA ASN A 64 3.56 -13.99 -13.46
C ASN A 64 2.07 -13.65 -13.64
N ALA A 65 1.18 -14.21 -12.82
CA ALA A 65 -0.24 -13.88 -12.88
C ALA A 65 -0.46 -12.38 -12.59
N VAL A 66 -1.35 -11.76 -13.36
CA VAL A 66 -1.73 -10.35 -13.25
C VAL A 66 -3.13 -10.27 -12.65
N ASP A 67 -3.27 -9.44 -11.62
CA ASP A 67 -4.52 -9.11 -10.90
C ASP A 67 -5.22 -10.29 -10.24
N GLN A 68 -4.57 -11.46 -10.20
CA GLN A 68 -5.03 -12.67 -9.52
C GLN A 68 -4.60 -12.65 -8.05
N VAL A 69 -5.14 -11.69 -7.29
CA VAL A 69 -4.87 -11.50 -5.87
C VAL A 69 -6.15 -11.37 -5.05
N GLU A 70 -6.07 -11.83 -3.81
CA GLU A 70 -7.09 -11.60 -2.79
C GLU A 70 -6.44 -11.02 -1.53
N LEU A 71 -7.21 -10.29 -0.72
CA LEU A 71 -6.78 -9.85 0.60
C LEU A 71 -6.99 -10.98 1.61
N VAL A 72 -5.95 -11.26 2.38
CA VAL A 72 -5.99 -12.19 3.51
C VAL A 72 -5.47 -11.48 4.76
N ALA A 73 -5.83 -11.98 5.93
CA ALA A 73 -5.31 -11.46 7.19
C ALA A 73 -3.77 -11.54 7.25
N ARG A 74 -3.16 -10.50 7.78
CA ARG A 74 -1.77 -10.54 8.22
C ARG A 74 -1.71 -11.31 9.54
N PRO A 75 -0.79 -12.27 9.69
CA PRO A 75 -0.58 -12.93 10.98
C PRO A 75 -0.31 -11.89 12.09
N GLY A 76 -1.00 -12.01 13.22
CA GLY A 76 -0.85 -11.11 14.38
C GLY A 76 -1.65 -9.81 14.31
N ALA A 77 -2.49 -9.59 13.30
CA ALA A 77 -3.34 -8.40 13.21
C ALA A 77 -4.46 -8.37 14.28
N GLU A 78 -4.90 -9.54 14.74
CA GLU A 78 -6.01 -9.70 15.70
C GLU A 78 -5.63 -9.20 17.11
N GLU A 79 -4.36 -9.33 17.51
CA GLU A 79 -3.87 -8.97 18.84
C GLU A 79 -3.79 -7.45 19.08
N SER A 80 -3.84 -6.64 18.03
CA SER A 80 -3.71 -5.18 18.13
C SER A 80 -5.04 -4.44 18.37
N ALA A 81 -6.18 -5.10 18.18
CA ALA A 81 -7.51 -4.49 18.33
C ALA A 81 -8.02 -4.49 19.79
N GLU A 82 -7.43 -5.30 20.67
CA GLU A 82 -7.92 -5.57 22.03
C GLU A 82 -7.04 -4.94 23.14
N GLY A 83 -6.37 -3.83 22.85
CA GLY A 83 -5.59 -3.03 23.81
C GLY A 83 -6.38 -1.89 24.47
N GLY A 84 -7.52 -2.18 25.12
CA GLY A 84 -8.21 -1.22 26.00
C GLY A 84 -7.42 -0.98 27.31
N PRO A 85 -7.58 0.16 28.01
CA PRO A 85 -6.64 0.54 29.06
C PRO A 85 -6.73 -0.43 30.25
N ALA A 86 -5.56 -0.89 30.71
CA ALA A 86 -5.42 -1.48 32.03
C ALA A 86 -5.69 -0.38 33.06
N GLN A 87 -6.82 -0.49 33.76
CA GLN A 87 -7.12 0.33 34.92
C GLN A 87 -6.31 -0.20 36.10
N GLY A 88 -5.47 0.66 36.68
CA GLY A 88 -4.72 0.42 37.91
C GLY A 88 -4.59 1.72 38.69
#